data_AF-A0A815RMZ9-F1
#
_entry.id   AF-A0A815RMZ9-F1
#
_cell.length_a   1.000
_cell.length_b   1.000
_cell.length_c   1.000
_cell.angle_alpha   90.00
_cell.angle_beta   90.00
_cell.angle_gamma   90.00
#
_symmetry.space_group_name_H-M   'P 1'
#
loop_
_entity.id
_entity.type
_entity.pdbx_description
1 polymer ?
#
loop_
_entity_poly.entity_id
_entity_poly.type
_entity_poly.pdbx_seq_one_letter_code
_entity_poly.pdbx_strand_id
1 'polypeptide(L)'
;MPCHLHDQQPEYLIYGGIVFTTLSLPYLNQFSEYQPSGEIPINLHNMYSFHNRLEFIGQQIVIINQILVDNVNMGLDSSNYAHSFVFSVNDIKIKNLKHLANEIDKVKDEKNQYIKFGLRLNRFIVISTDEARNAEERILKQNSIALGRSENLIV
;
A
#
# COMPACT_ATOMS: atom_id res chain seq x y z
N MET A 1 2.29 -11.76 12.65
CA MET A 1 1.47 -10.56 12.42
C MET A 1 0.87 -10.12 13.76
N PRO A 2 0.77 -8.84 14.10
CA PRO A 2 0.19 -8.42 15.39
C PRO A 2 -1.32 -8.70 15.45
N CYS A 3 -1.76 -9.34 16.54
CA CYS A 3 -3.18 -9.65 16.79
C CYS A 3 -3.97 -8.43 17.31
N HIS A 4 -3.27 -7.39 17.78
CA HIS A 4 -3.83 -6.12 18.24
C HIS A 4 -2.92 -4.98 17.76
N LEU A 5 -3.50 -3.95 17.14
CA LEU A 5 -2.90 -2.63 17.06
C LEU A 5 -3.14 -1.99 18.43
N HIS A 6 -2.19 -2.14 19.36
CA HIS A 6 -2.25 -1.45 20.66
C HIS A 6 -2.21 0.06 20.39
N ASP A 7 -3.36 0.75 20.47
CA ASP A 7 -3.55 2.22 20.42
C ASP A 7 -2.86 3.01 19.28
N GLN A 8 -2.28 2.34 18.29
CA GLN A 8 -1.59 2.96 17.17
C GLN A 8 -2.50 3.02 15.96
N GLN A 9 -2.67 4.22 15.39
CA GLN A 9 -3.35 4.40 14.12
C GLN A 9 -2.71 3.51 13.04
N PRO A 10 -3.52 2.88 12.17
CA PRO A 10 -2.99 2.04 11.10
C PRO A 10 -2.05 2.84 10.20
N GLU A 11 -0.87 2.28 9.95
CA GLU A 11 0.12 2.92 9.11
C GLU A 11 -0.35 2.91 7.64
N TYR A 12 -0.26 4.07 7.00
CA TYR A 12 -0.57 4.23 5.59
C TYR A 12 0.45 5.12 4.89
N LEU A 13 0.60 4.87 3.60
CA LEU A 13 1.48 5.59 2.68
C LEU A 13 0.73 5.81 1.38
N ILE A 14 0.68 7.05 0.90
CA ILE A 14 0.06 7.40 -0.37
C ILE A 14 1.17 7.83 -1.34
N TYR A 15 1.19 7.24 -2.52
CA TYR A 15 2.11 7.64 -3.59
C TYR A 15 1.46 7.46 -4.96
N GLY A 16 1.44 8.51 -5.79
CA GLY A 16 0.76 8.50 -7.09
C GLY A 16 -0.74 8.16 -7.01
N GLY A 17 -1.37 8.43 -5.86
CA GLY A 17 -2.75 8.06 -5.56
C GLY A 17 -2.94 6.62 -5.08
N ILE A 18 -1.91 5.79 -5.09
CA ILE A 18 -1.99 4.42 -4.54
C ILE A 18 -1.87 4.51 -3.02
N VAL A 19 -2.87 3.96 -2.32
CA VAL A 19 -2.90 3.92 -0.85
C VAL A 19 -2.37 2.56 -0.39
N PHE A 20 -1.18 2.56 0.18
CA PHE A 20 -0.55 1.39 0.79
C PHE A 20 -0.85 1.33 2.29
N THR A 21 -1.10 0.13 2.79
CA THR A 21 -1.23 -0.13 4.24
C THR A 21 -0.68 -1.50 4.61
N THR A 22 -0.54 -1.77 5.90
CA THR A 22 -0.11 -3.07 6.40
C THR A 22 -1.31 -3.97 6.67
N LEU A 23 -1.23 -5.22 6.22
CA LEU A 23 -2.22 -6.23 6.58
C LEU A 23 -2.13 -6.55 8.08
N SER A 24 -3.24 -6.38 8.78
CA SER A 24 -3.38 -6.69 10.20
C SER A 24 -4.66 -7.49 10.45
N LEU A 25 -4.74 -8.20 11.58
CA LEU A 25 -5.95 -8.90 11.98
C LEU A 25 -7.18 -7.96 12.08
N PRO A 26 -7.10 -6.78 12.72
CA PRO A 26 -8.21 -5.83 12.73
C PRO A 26 -8.59 -5.33 11.33
N TYR A 27 -7.63 -5.17 10.40
CA TYR A 27 -7.95 -4.84 9.01
C TYR A 27 -8.82 -5.93 8.37
N LEU A 28 -8.49 -7.21 8.57
CA LEU A 28 -9.28 -8.34 8.05
C LEU A 28 -10.67 -8.41 8.70
N ASN A 29 -10.77 -8.15 10.00
CA ASN A 29 -12.05 -8.19 10.73
C ASN A 29 -13.03 -7.12 10.22
N GLN A 30 -12.53 -5.95 9.79
CA GLN A 30 -13.37 -4.95 9.15
C GLN A 30 -14.02 -5.50 7.86
N PHE A 31 -13.33 -6.32 7.05
CA PHE A 31 -13.96 -6.91 5.87
C PHE A 31 -15.06 -7.93 6.22
N SER A 32 -14.87 -8.72 7.28
CA SER A 32 -15.88 -9.68 7.74
C SER A 32 -17.10 -9.01 8.39
N GLU A 33 -16.94 -7.83 8.99
CA GLU A 33 -18.02 -7.11 9.67
C GLU A 33 -18.86 -6.25 8.71
N TYR A 34 -18.26 -5.69 7.66
CA TYR A 34 -18.94 -4.78 6.73
C TYR A 34 -19.54 -5.45 5.47
N GLN A 35 -19.17 -6.70 5.14
CA GLN A 35 -19.81 -7.43 4.05
C GLN A 35 -20.94 -8.33 4.55
N PRO A 36 -22.17 -8.26 3.99
CA PRO A 36 -23.29 -9.10 4.40
C PRO A 36 -23.06 -10.61 4.14
N SER A 37 -22.06 -10.97 3.32
CA SER A 37 -21.61 -12.35 3.09
C SER A 37 -20.58 -12.83 4.13
N GLY A 38 -19.95 -11.95 4.91
CA GLY A 38 -18.87 -12.29 5.84
C GLY A 38 -17.60 -12.83 5.17
N GLU A 39 -17.51 -12.78 3.84
CA GLU A 39 -16.42 -13.38 3.08
C GLU A 39 -15.25 -12.40 2.93
N ILE A 40 -14.20 -12.62 3.70
CA ILE A 40 -12.89 -12.04 3.41
C ILE A 40 -12.52 -12.47 1.98
N PRO A 41 -12.09 -11.56 1.08
CA PRO A 41 -11.63 -11.94 -0.24
C PRO A 41 -10.68 -13.13 -0.13
N ILE A 42 -10.95 -14.23 -0.85
CA ILE A 42 -10.22 -15.51 -0.71
C ILE A 42 -8.70 -15.29 -0.79
N ASN A 43 -8.28 -14.31 -1.60
CA ASN A 43 -6.90 -13.86 -1.71
C ASN A 43 -6.30 -13.34 -0.40
N LEU A 44 -7.04 -12.59 0.41
CA LEU A 44 -6.62 -12.10 1.72
C LEU A 44 -6.66 -13.21 2.78
N HIS A 45 -7.70 -14.06 2.79
CA HIS A 45 -7.81 -15.17 3.75
C HIS A 45 -6.72 -16.22 3.57
N ASN A 46 -6.47 -16.63 2.32
CA ASN A 46 -5.36 -17.51 1.98
C ASN A 46 -4.04 -16.88 2.43
N MET A 47 -3.87 -15.58 2.28
CA MET A 47 -2.62 -14.90 2.64
C MET A 47 -2.42 -14.76 4.14
N TYR A 48 -3.48 -14.49 4.89
CA TYR A 48 -3.47 -14.60 6.35
C TYR A 48 -2.99 -16.00 6.78
N SER A 49 -3.51 -17.05 6.14
CA SER A 49 -3.19 -18.44 6.47
C SER A 49 -1.77 -18.86 6.04
N PHE A 50 -1.32 -18.47 4.84
CA PHE A 50 -0.02 -18.87 4.28
C PHE A 50 1.15 -18.00 4.77
N HIS A 51 0.93 -16.71 5.03
CA HIS A 51 1.98 -15.79 5.51
C HIS A 51 1.89 -15.50 7.02
N ASN A 52 1.19 -16.32 7.78
CA ASN A 52 1.14 -16.17 9.24
C ASN A 52 2.48 -16.45 9.94
N ARG A 53 3.49 -16.93 9.19
CA ARG A 53 4.87 -17.04 9.67
C ARG A 53 5.66 -15.81 9.24
N LEU A 54 6.06 -15.02 10.23
CA LEU A 54 7.09 -13.99 10.05
C LEU A 54 8.41 -14.70 9.72
N GLU A 55 9.00 -14.42 8.56
CA GLU A 55 10.34 -14.87 8.18
C GLU A 55 11.41 -14.13 9.01
N PHE A 56 11.13 -12.89 9.43
CA PHE A 56 12.01 -12.08 10.26
C PHE A 56 11.25 -11.11 11.17
N ILE A 57 11.93 -10.64 12.23
CA ILE A 57 11.39 -9.67 13.19
C ILE A 57 11.11 -8.34 12.48
N GLY A 58 9.88 -7.81 12.65
CA GLY A 58 9.46 -6.55 12.03
C GLY A 58 9.01 -6.68 10.57
N GLN A 59 8.80 -7.90 10.06
CA GLN A 59 8.17 -8.13 8.77
C GLN A 59 6.69 -7.70 8.82
N GLN A 60 6.28 -6.89 7.85
CA GLN A 60 4.88 -6.54 7.63
C GLN A 60 4.50 -6.90 6.21
N ILE A 61 3.27 -7.36 6.02
CA ILE A 61 2.73 -7.57 4.69
C ILE A 61 2.10 -6.26 4.22
N VAL A 62 2.62 -5.68 3.14
CA VAL A 62 2.10 -4.44 2.56
C VAL A 62 1.10 -4.78 1.47
N ILE A 63 -0.05 -4.10 1.51
CA ILE A 63 -1.13 -4.24 0.53
C ILE A 63 -1.51 -2.88 -0.03
N ILE A 64 -2.09 -2.88 -1.24
CA ILE A 64 -2.82 -1.74 -1.78
C ILE A 64 -4.21 -1.77 -1.17
N ASN A 65 -4.57 -0.76 -0.39
CA ASN A 65 -5.92 -0.61 0.14
C ASN A 65 -6.88 -0.15 -0.97
N GLN A 66 -6.50 0.92 -1.67
CA GLN A 66 -7.30 1.52 -2.74
C GLN A 66 -6.41 2.40 -3.63
N ILE A 67 -6.96 2.86 -4.75
CA ILE A 67 -6.34 3.85 -5.63
C ILE A 67 -7.26 5.09 -5.67
N LEU A 68 -6.69 6.24 -5.31
CA LEU A 68 -7.31 7.56 -5.39
C LEU A 68 -7.19 8.05 -6.84
N VAL A 69 -8.30 8.06 -7.56
CA VAL A 69 -8.33 8.30 -9.01
C VAL A 69 -7.75 9.67 -9.34
N ASP A 70 -6.78 9.68 -10.25
CA ASP A 70 -6.08 10.86 -10.72
C ASP A 70 -5.47 10.60 -12.11
N ASN A 71 -5.13 11.66 -12.85
CA ASN A 71 -4.48 11.55 -14.16
C ASN A 71 -3.17 10.73 -14.09
N VAL A 72 -2.42 10.81 -12.99
CA VAL A 72 -1.16 10.05 -12.81
C VAL A 72 -1.36 8.54 -12.72
N ASN A 73 -2.56 8.09 -12.35
CA ASN A 73 -2.90 6.67 -12.24
C ASN A 73 -3.96 6.24 -13.27
N MET A 74 -4.12 6.99 -14.35
CA MET A 74 -4.97 6.58 -15.47
C MET A 74 -4.57 5.19 -15.98
N GLY A 75 -5.55 4.29 -16.04
CA GLY A 75 -5.35 2.89 -16.41
C GLY A 75 -5.11 1.94 -15.23
N LEU A 76 -5.03 2.46 -14.00
CA LEU A 76 -5.06 1.66 -12.79
C LEU A 76 -6.48 1.62 -12.22
N ASP A 77 -7.23 0.56 -12.54
CA ASP A 77 -8.57 0.38 -11.99
C ASP A 77 -8.51 -0.08 -10.53
N SER A 78 -9.14 0.68 -9.62
CA SER A 78 -9.24 0.31 -8.19
C SER A 78 -9.82 -1.09 -7.99
N SER A 79 -10.76 -1.53 -8.82
CA SER A 79 -11.35 -2.88 -8.75
C SER A 79 -10.36 -4.00 -9.04
N ASN A 80 -9.33 -3.75 -9.85
CA ASN A 80 -8.37 -4.75 -10.30
C ASN A 80 -7.10 -4.81 -9.46
N TYR A 81 -6.79 -3.75 -8.71
CA TYR A 81 -5.54 -3.59 -7.96
C TYR A 81 -5.73 -3.42 -6.45
N ALA A 82 -6.95 -3.12 -5.97
CA ALA A 82 -7.24 -3.11 -4.54
C ALA A 82 -7.00 -4.50 -3.92
N HIS A 83 -6.61 -4.49 -2.64
CA HIS A 83 -6.26 -5.66 -1.83
C HIS A 83 -5.13 -6.53 -2.41
N SER A 84 -4.33 -5.97 -3.32
CA SER A 84 -3.16 -6.65 -3.90
C SER A 84 -1.94 -6.49 -3.00
N PHE A 85 -1.16 -7.56 -2.87
CA PHE A 85 0.09 -7.57 -2.12
C PHE A 85 1.21 -6.92 -2.91
N VAL A 86 1.93 -6.02 -2.24
CA VAL A 86 3.14 -5.43 -2.78
C VAL A 86 4.32 -6.23 -2.24
N PHE A 87 5.13 -6.79 -3.13
CA PHE A 87 6.29 -7.61 -2.74
C PHE A 87 7.62 -6.94 -3.07
N SER A 88 7.66 -6.01 -4.02
CA SER A 88 8.87 -5.30 -4.40
C SER A 88 8.60 -3.87 -4.87
N VAL A 89 9.66 -3.05 -4.82
CA VAL A 89 9.73 -1.71 -5.39
C VAL A 89 11.03 -1.62 -6.19
N ASN A 90 10.98 -1.27 -7.48
CA ASN A 90 12.13 -1.28 -8.39
C ASN A 90 12.95 -2.58 -8.32
N ASP A 91 12.24 -3.72 -8.32
CA ASP A 91 12.78 -5.08 -8.20
C ASP A 91 13.49 -5.39 -6.84
N ILE A 92 13.44 -4.47 -5.87
CA ILE A 92 13.91 -4.68 -4.49
C ILE A 92 12.77 -5.26 -3.63
N LYS A 93 12.99 -6.43 -3.01
CA LYS A 93 12.00 -7.05 -2.10
C LYS A 93 11.75 -6.15 -0.88
N ILE A 94 10.48 -5.80 -0.64
CA ILE A 94 10.12 -4.99 0.53
C ILE A 94 9.89 -5.84 1.77
N LYS A 95 10.28 -5.28 2.92
CA LYS A 95 10.20 -5.97 4.22
C LYS A 95 9.03 -5.53 5.08
N ASN A 96 8.72 -4.24 5.03
CA ASN A 96 7.67 -3.58 5.80
C ASN A 96 7.28 -2.25 5.13
N LEU A 97 6.24 -1.58 5.64
CA LEU A 97 5.74 -0.34 5.05
C LEU A 97 6.77 0.80 5.14
N LYS A 98 7.52 0.86 6.23
CA LYS A 98 8.63 1.81 6.41
C LYS A 98 9.73 1.63 5.36
N HIS A 99 10.10 0.40 5.04
CA HIS A 99 11.06 0.10 4.00
C HIS A 99 10.55 0.55 2.63
N LEU A 100 9.26 0.33 2.34
CA LEU A 100 8.64 0.84 1.11
C LEU A 100 8.72 2.38 1.03
N ALA A 101 8.37 3.09 2.11
CA ALA A 101 8.47 4.55 2.16
C ALA A 101 9.90 5.03 1.90
N ASN A 102 10.89 4.42 2.55
CA ASN A 102 12.31 4.77 2.37
C ASN A 102 12.79 4.54 0.94
N GLU A 103 12.42 3.43 0.30
CA GLU A 103 12.81 3.17 -1.10
C GLU A 103 12.15 4.16 -2.07
N ILE A 104 10.90 4.57 -1.82
CA ILE A 104 10.25 5.64 -2.59
C ILE A 104 10.99 6.97 -2.37
N ASP A 105 11.35 7.30 -1.13
CA ASP A 105 12.02 8.57 -0.81
C ASP A 105 13.40 8.73 -1.45
N LYS A 106 14.10 7.64 -1.72
CA LYS A 106 15.37 7.68 -2.44
C LYS A 106 15.21 8.11 -3.89
N VAL A 107 14.09 7.74 -4.53
CA VAL A 107 13.88 7.88 -5.98
C VAL A 107 12.92 9.03 -6.30
N LYS A 108 12.11 9.49 -5.34
CA LYS A 108 11.09 10.53 -5.56
C LYS A 108 11.64 11.87 -6.06
N ASP A 109 12.90 12.18 -5.76
CA ASP A 109 13.54 13.44 -6.16
C ASP A 109 14.29 13.31 -7.50
N GLU A 110 14.38 12.09 -8.06
CA GLU A 110 14.99 11.86 -9.36
C GLU A 110 13.99 12.16 -10.48
N LYS A 111 14.38 13.09 -11.37
CA LYS A 111 13.58 13.47 -12.55
C LYS A 111 13.69 12.42 -13.66
N ASN A 112 12.59 12.25 -14.41
CA ASN A 112 12.40 11.29 -15.50
C ASN A 112 12.59 9.84 -15.09
N GLN A 113 12.27 9.50 -13.83
CA GLN A 113 12.32 8.15 -13.32
C GLN A 113 10.92 7.58 -13.12
N TYR A 114 10.86 6.26 -12.99
CA TYR A 114 9.63 5.54 -12.71
C TYR A 114 9.84 4.65 -11.50
N ILE A 115 8.79 4.51 -10.69
CA ILE A 115 8.74 3.53 -9.61
C ILE A 115 7.86 2.37 -10.04
N LYS A 116 8.44 1.17 -10.05
CA LYS A 116 7.78 -0.10 -10.36
C LYS A 116 7.43 -0.83 -9.06
N PHE A 117 6.14 -0.93 -8.75
CA PHE A 117 5.63 -1.74 -7.66
C PHE A 117 5.31 -3.15 -8.15
N GLY A 118 6.02 -4.15 -7.65
CA GLY A 118 5.74 -5.55 -7.92
C GLY A 118 4.57 -6.05 -7.10
N LEU A 119 3.58 -6.64 -7.77
CA LEU A 119 2.37 -7.22 -7.19
C LEU A 119 2.28 -8.73 -7.39
N ARG A 120 1.55 -9.41 -6.50
CA ARG A 120 1.33 -10.85 -6.63
C ARG A 120 0.74 -11.23 -7.99
N LEU A 121 1.00 -12.47 -8.42
CA LEU A 121 0.65 -12.99 -9.75
C LEU A 121 1.45 -12.35 -10.90
N ASN A 122 2.69 -11.95 -10.63
CA ASN A 122 3.61 -11.36 -11.61
C ASN A 122 3.06 -10.08 -12.27
N ARG A 123 2.16 -9.38 -11.56
CA ARG A 123 1.62 -8.08 -11.97
C ARG A 123 2.53 -6.98 -11.43
N PHE A 124 2.48 -5.81 -12.04
CA PHE A 124 3.22 -4.66 -11.55
C PHE A 124 2.47 -3.38 -11.89
N ILE A 125 2.73 -2.34 -11.11
CA ILE A 125 2.26 -0.98 -11.35
C ILE A 125 3.48 -0.11 -11.57
N VAL A 126 3.45 0.77 -12.57
CA VAL A 126 4.52 1.74 -12.84
C VAL A 126 3.94 3.13 -12.70
N ILE A 127 4.63 3.98 -11.94
CA ILE A 127 4.24 5.38 -11.71
C ILE A 127 5.45 6.28 -11.99
N SER A 128 5.25 7.34 -12.77
CA SER A 128 6.27 8.38 -13.01
C SER A 128 6.54 9.19 -11.74
N THR A 129 7.80 9.42 -11.40
CA THR A 129 8.20 10.23 -10.23
C THR A 129 7.77 11.68 -10.37
N ASP A 130 7.96 12.27 -11.56
CA ASP A 130 7.58 13.66 -11.82
C ASP A 130 6.07 13.86 -11.75
N GLU A 131 5.29 12.97 -12.37
CA GLU A 131 3.84 13.07 -12.35
C GLU A 131 3.28 12.83 -10.94
N ALA A 132 3.83 11.87 -10.20
CA ALA A 132 3.43 11.60 -8.82
C ALA A 132 3.68 12.80 -7.91
N ARG A 133 4.85 13.42 -8.02
CA ARG A 133 5.22 14.62 -7.27
C ARG A 133 4.31 15.81 -7.58
N ASN A 134 3.99 16.03 -8.86
CA ASN A 134 3.10 17.11 -9.28
C ASN A 134 1.63 16.85 -8.90
N ALA A 135 1.22 15.58 -8.82
CA ALA A 135 -0.13 15.20 -8.47
C ALA A 135 -0.36 15.08 -6.96
N GLU A 136 0.67 14.91 -6.14
CA GLU A 136 0.56 14.62 -4.71
C GLU A 136 -0.37 15.61 -3.98
N GLU A 137 -0.09 16.92 -4.04
CA GLU A 137 -0.93 17.92 -3.39
C GLU A 137 -2.39 17.90 -3.90
N ARG A 138 -2.56 17.68 -5.21
CA ARG A 138 -3.89 17.66 -5.83
C ARG A 138 -4.70 16.46 -5.36
N ILE A 139 -4.08 15.28 -5.34
CA ILE A 139 -4.69 14.05 -4.86
C ILE A 139 -5.10 14.18 -3.39
N LEU A 140 -4.22 14.72 -2.55
CA LEU A 140 -4.51 14.91 -1.12
C LEU A 140 -5.66 15.91 -0.91
N LYS A 141 -5.64 17.05 -1.60
CA LYS A 141 -6.71 18.07 -1.53
C LYS A 141 -8.05 17.52 -2.02
N GLN A 142 -8.08 16.80 -3.14
CA GLN A 142 -9.30 16.24 -3.70
C GLN A 142 -9.97 15.20 -2.79
N ASN A 143 -9.16 14.48 -2.00
CA ASN A 143 -9.65 13.42 -1.12
C ASN A 143 -9.76 13.86 0.35
N SER A 144 -9.60 15.16 0.65
CA SER A 144 -9.62 15.71 2.01
C SER A 144 -8.65 15.02 2.96
N ILE A 145 -7.47 14.65 2.46
CA ILE A 145 -6.43 13.96 3.22
C ILE A 145 -5.40 14.99 3.69
N ALA A 146 -5.16 15.06 5.01
CA ALA A 146 -4.26 16.04 5.61
C ALA A 146 -2.78 15.76 5.30
N LEU A 147 -2.36 14.49 5.30
CA LEU A 147 -0.97 14.07 5.06
C LEU A 147 -0.94 12.83 4.16
N GLY A 148 0.02 12.76 3.24
CA GLY A 148 0.21 11.59 2.39
C GLY A 148 0.77 10.36 3.11
N ARG A 149 1.15 10.48 4.39
CA ARG A 149 1.77 9.43 5.20
C ARG A 149 1.37 9.55 6.66
N SER A 150 1.30 8.43 7.37
CA SER A 150 1.18 8.42 8.83
C SER A 150 2.40 9.08 9.49
N GLU A 151 2.20 9.75 10.63
CA GLU A 151 3.26 10.48 11.35
C GLU A 151 4.48 9.60 11.69
N ASN A 152 4.26 8.31 11.99
CA ASN A 152 5.33 7.35 12.30
C ASN A 152 6.23 6.99 11.08
N LEU A 153 5.82 7.38 9.87
CA LEU A 153 6.56 7.17 8.62
C LEU A 153 7.24 8.44 8.11
N ILE A 154 7.09 9.56 8.83
CA ILE A 154 7.83 10.80 8.56
C ILE A 154 9.22 10.63 9.18
N VAL A 155 10.25 10.61 8.34
CA VAL A 155 11.66 10.55 8.75
C VAL A 155 12.13 11.94 9.15
#